data_AF-A0A2M8G0R4-F1
#
_entry.id   AF-A0A2M8G0R4-F1
#
_cell.length_a   1.000
_cell.length_b   1.000
_cell.length_c   1.000
_cell.angle_alpha   90.00
_cell.angle_beta   90.00
_cell.angle_gamma   90.00
#
_symmetry.space_group_name_H-M   'P 1'
#
loop_
_entity.id
_entity.type
_entity.pdbx_description
1 polymer ?
#
loop_
_entity_poly.entity_id
_entity_poly.type
_entity_poly.pdbx_seq_one_letter_code
_entity_poly.pdbx_strand_id
1 'polypeptide(L)'
;MKKVFLVLLLSCVLPSCSSSSLGYEPLLSQQAKVLTSFPQDGQIVEEVNEITLAFSEFLLPETLTDENVQLLLLGTSFSFSDLSLSEMQSLPGSIDMEDHEEGSVLIFTLHAPLEAGNYYALQLKRNILNRDYVPLFTGTKDFLIPLLFKVKADGDNSTSFSRDEENAVPKNRPQVLMIHELLYDLPGSDTNGEVFIELYGTAGADISGYHLLLLNGENGETTQTIVLPSHAKLSDEGLYVIADAKNADAHASFVEGADYITQFDPQNGPDCIQLFDDRSLQLDALAYGDFSALDAQVFCGEGEAAVDVSAGMSLSRGDEVNIHNNAQDFVEAFPTASVF
;
A
#
# COMPACT_ATOMS: atom_id res chain seq x y z
N MET A 1 -76.10 0.50 -37.61
CA MET A 1 -75.29 0.03 -36.46
C MET A 1 -73.94 -0.42 -36.99
N LYS A 2 -72.91 0.44 -36.97
CA LYS A 2 -71.52 0.10 -37.33
C LYS A 2 -70.78 -0.24 -36.03
N LYS A 3 -70.30 -1.48 -35.90
CA LYS A 3 -69.51 -1.92 -34.75
C LYS A 3 -68.10 -1.32 -34.88
N VAL A 4 -67.72 -0.47 -33.93
CA VAL A 4 -66.35 0.04 -33.78
C VAL A 4 -65.57 -1.01 -33.00
N PHE A 5 -64.51 -1.56 -33.62
CA PHE A 5 -63.56 -2.43 -32.95
C PHE A 5 -62.54 -1.54 -32.22
N LEU A 6 -62.59 -1.55 -30.89
CA LEU A 6 -61.58 -0.93 -30.03
C LEU A 6 -60.38 -1.89 -29.99
N VAL A 7 -59.29 -1.52 -30.66
CA VAL A 7 -58.00 -2.22 -30.54
C VAL A 7 -57.35 -1.74 -29.25
N LEU A 8 -57.38 -2.56 -28.20
CA LEU A 8 -56.53 -2.36 -27.02
C LEU A 8 -55.09 -2.68 -27.42
N LEU A 9 -54.26 -1.65 -27.59
CA LEU A 9 -52.81 -1.78 -27.59
C LEU A 9 -52.36 -2.09 -26.16
N LEU A 10 -52.04 -3.35 -25.89
CA LEU A 10 -51.41 -3.79 -24.66
C LEU A 10 -49.92 -3.43 -24.74
N SER A 11 -49.52 -2.29 -24.17
CA SER A 11 -48.11 -1.93 -24.03
C SER A 11 -47.48 -2.82 -22.96
N CYS A 12 -46.85 -3.91 -23.39
CA CYS A 12 -45.88 -4.64 -22.58
C CYS A 12 -44.70 -3.70 -22.28
N VAL A 13 -44.74 -3.06 -21.12
CA VAL A 13 -43.55 -2.45 -20.52
C VAL A 13 -42.72 -3.61 -20.00
N LEU A 14 -41.81 -4.11 -20.84
CA LEU A 14 -40.70 -4.91 -20.34
C LEU A 14 -39.89 -3.99 -19.42
N PRO A 15 -39.60 -4.35 -18.16
CA PRO A 15 -38.61 -3.62 -17.41
C PRO A 15 -37.31 -3.76 -18.20
N SER A 16 -36.90 -2.67 -18.83
CA SER A 16 -35.52 -2.46 -19.25
C SER A 16 -34.70 -2.58 -17.97
N CYS A 17 -34.20 -3.78 -17.73
CA CYS A 17 -33.08 -4.03 -16.85
C CYS A 17 -31.93 -3.28 -17.51
N SER A 18 -31.78 -2.00 -17.18
CA SER A 18 -30.50 -1.37 -17.31
C SER A 18 -29.59 -2.23 -16.47
N SER A 19 -28.66 -2.92 -17.12
CA SER A 19 -27.42 -3.31 -16.48
C SER A 19 -26.78 -1.99 -16.02
N SER A 20 -27.19 -1.50 -14.86
CA SER A 20 -26.28 -0.75 -14.01
C SER A 20 -25.16 -1.75 -13.80
N SER A 21 -24.11 -1.65 -14.61
CA SER A 21 -22.80 -2.10 -14.17
C SER A 21 -22.66 -1.45 -12.81
N LEU A 22 -22.69 -2.26 -11.75
CA LEU A 22 -22.05 -1.87 -10.51
C LEU A 22 -20.64 -1.52 -10.97
N GLY A 23 -20.37 -0.22 -11.12
CA GLY A 23 -19.01 0.25 -11.32
C GLY A 23 -18.34 -0.11 -10.02
N TYR A 24 -17.66 -1.25 -9.99
CA TYR A 24 -16.72 -1.55 -8.94
C TYR A 24 -15.62 -0.54 -9.14
N GLU A 25 -15.74 0.60 -8.46
CA GLU A 25 -14.59 1.46 -8.26
C GLU A 25 -13.56 0.61 -7.52
N PRO A 26 -12.32 0.56 -7.98
CA PRO A 26 -11.22 -0.07 -7.29
C PRO A 26 -11.12 0.27 -5.79
N LEU A 27 -10.81 -0.72 -4.94
CA LEU A 27 -10.61 -0.47 -3.51
C LEU A 27 -9.56 0.63 -3.23
N LEU A 28 -8.48 0.72 -4.03
CA LEU A 28 -7.47 1.76 -3.89
C LEU A 28 -8.00 3.17 -4.27
N SER A 29 -8.90 3.27 -5.26
CA SER A 29 -9.48 4.56 -5.65
C SER A 29 -10.46 5.09 -4.62
N GLN A 30 -11.04 4.21 -3.80
CA GLN A 30 -11.96 4.52 -2.71
C GLN A 30 -11.27 4.74 -1.35
N GLN A 31 -9.96 4.52 -1.24
CA GLN A 31 -9.22 4.69 0.02
C GLN A 31 -9.05 6.16 0.40
N ALA A 32 -9.23 6.45 1.69
CA ALA A 32 -8.96 7.76 2.22
C ALA A 32 -7.45 8.04 2.25
N LYS A 33 -7.00 9.10 1.57
CA LYS A 33 -5.60 9.52 1.53
C LYS A 33 -5.40 10.72 2.43
N VAL A 34 -4.27 10.79 3.15
CA VAL A 34 -3.91 11.99 3.91
C VAL A 34 -3.55 13.10 2.93
N LEU A 35 -4.31 14.20 2.96
CA LEU A 35 -4.12 15.38 2.13
C LEU A 35 -3.16 16.38 2.78
N THR A 36 -3.36 16.65 4.06
CA THR A 36 -2.55 17.60 4.84
C THR A 36 -2.45 17.18 6.28
N SER A 37 -1.40 17.61 6.97
CA SER A 37 -1.19 17.34 8.39
C SER A 37 -0.65 18.56 9.14
N PHE A 38 -0.96 18.62 10.43
CA PHE A 38 -0.25 19.45 11.39
C PHE A 38 0.12 18.62 12.64
N PRO A 39 1.39 18.62 13.08
CA PRO A 39 2.56 19.10 12.35
C PRO A 39 2.67 18.47 10.94
N GLN A 40 3.44 19.08 10.06
CA GLN A 40 3.79 18.46 8.77
C GLN A 40 4.77 17.30 9.00
N ASP A 41 4.77 16.32 8.11
CA ASP A 41 5.74 15.23 8.16
C ASP A 41 7.17 15.79 8.02
N GLY A 42 8.06 15.39 8.93
CA GLY A 42 9.41 15.94 9.04
C GLY A 42 9.50 17.29 9.76
N GLN A 43 8.41 17.86 10.27
CA GLN A 43 8.47 19.20 10.88
C GLN A 43 9.11 19.19 12.28
N ILE A 44 9.92 20.20 12.58
CA ILE A 44 10.38 20.52 13.94
C ILE A 44 9.55 21.69 14.46
N VAL A 45 8.83 21.45 15.55
CA VAL A 45 7.84 22.37 16.12
C VAL A 45 8.24 22.79 17.52
N GLU A 46 7.94 24.04 17.90
CA GLU A 46 8.22 24.57 19.24
C GLU A 46 7.34 23.88 20.30
N GLU A 47 6.05 23.73 19.98
CA GLU A 47 5.04 23.11 20.83
C GLU A 47 3.96 22.49 19.96
N VAL A 48 3.31 21.46 20.48
CA VAL A 48 2.14 20.81 19.90
C VAL A 48 1.17 20.57 21.03
N ASN A 49 -0.08 20.98 20.84
CA ASN A 49 -1.19 20.65 21.75
C ASN A 49 -2.19 19.71 21.06
N GLU A 50 -2.20 19.72 19.73
CA GLU A 50 -3.12 18.98 18.88
C GLU A 50 -2.41 18.57 17.59
N ILE A 51 -2.70 17.37 17.12
CA ILE A 51 -2.23 16.83 15.85
C ILE A 51 -3.44 16.63 14.95
N THR A 52 -3.37 17.08 13.69
CA THR A 52 -4.47 16.94 12.73
C THR A 52 -4.02 16.25 11.46
N LEU A 53 -4.90 15.41 10.89
CA LEU A 53 -4.75 14.78 9.57
C LEU A 53 -6.05 14.99 8.78
N ALA A 54 -5.97 15.67 7.64
CA ALA A 54 -7.09 15.81 6.72
C ALA A 54 -7.06 14.68 5.70
N PHE A 55 -8.20 14.04 5.44
CA PHE A 55 -8.34 12.92 4.53
C PHE A 55 -9.14 13.29 3.28
N SER A 56 -8.88 12.60 2.17
CA SER A 56 -9.61 12.74 0.91
C SER A 56 -10.99 12.11 0.90
N GLU A 57 -11.36 11.37 1.95
CA GLU A 57 -12.63 10.68 2.08
C GLU A 57 -13.17 10.84 3.51
N PHE A 58 -14.46 10.55 3.67
CA PHE A 58 -15.11 10.58 4.98
C PHE A 58 -14.78 9.33 5.78
N LEU A 59 -14.18 9.50 6.96
CA LEU A 59 -13.86 8.40 7.87
C LEU A 59 -15.08 7.93 8.64
N LEU A 60 -15.07 6.65 9.04
CA LEU A 60 -16.08 6.03 9.88
C LEU A 60 -15.70 6.26 11.36
N PRO A 61 -16.41 7.13 12.10
CA PRO A 61 -15.99 7.57 13.45
C PRO A 61 -15.79 6.42 14.42
N GLU A 62 -16.59 5.35 14.30
CA GLU A 62 -16.55 4.18 15.18
C GLU A 62 -15.25 3.40 15.09
N THR A 63 -14.46 3.64 14.04
CA THR A 63 -13.17 2.99 13.80
C THR A 63 -11.99 3.78 14.34
N LEU A 64 -12.21 5.03 14.79
CA LEU A 64 -11.20 5.92 15.36
C LEU A 64 -11.06 5.67 16.87
N THR A 65 -10.36 4.59 17.21
CA THR A 65 -10.14 4.16 18.60
C THR A 65 -8.69 4.34 19.05
N ASP A 66 -8.43 4.32 20.36
CA ASP A 66 -7.07 4.34 20.94
C ASP A 66 -6.22 3.13 20.52
N GLU A 67 -6.87 2.07 20.02
CA GLU A 67 -6.16 0.94 19.42
C GLU A 67 -5.68 1.28 18.01
N ASN A 68 -6.45 2.05 17.25
CA ASN A 68 -6.21 2.32 15.84
C ASN A 68 -5.46 3.62 15.57
N VAL A 69 -5.44 4.56 16.51
CA VAL A 69 -4.75 5.84 16.42
C VAL A 69 -3.86 5.99 17.64
N GLN A 70 -2.55 5.96 17.44
CA GLN A 70 -1.58 5.95 18.55
C GLN A 70 -0.51 7.01 18.33
N LEU A 71 -0.24 7.83 19.34
CA LEU A 71 0.92 8.71 19.36
C LEU A 71 2.08 8.01 20.05
N LEU A 72 3.19 7.83 19.34
CA LEU A 72 4.34 7.08 19.83
C LEU A 72 5.51 8.03 20.14
N LEU A 73 6.18 7.80 21.27
CA LEU A 73 7.46 8.41 21.60
C LEU A 73 8.60 7.57 21.01
N LEU A 74 9.40 8.18 20.13
CA LEU A 74 10.54 7.53 19.49
C LEU A 74 11.89 7.83 20.17
N GLY A 75 11.90 8.80 21.09
CA GLY A 75 13.10 9.23 21.81
C GLY A 75 13.86 10.37 21.13
N THR A 76 15.10 10.64 21.57
CA THR A 76 15.93 11.76 21.11
C THR A 76 16.73 11.47 19.84
N SER A 77 16.74 10.20 19.41
CA SER A 77 17.32 9.72 18.16
C SER A 77 16.62 8.44 17.78
N PHE A 78 16.31 8.24 16.49
CA PHE A 78 15.72 7.00 16.00
C PHE A 78 16.20 6.76 14.56
N SER A 79 16.20 5.49 14.13
CA SER A 79 16.40 5.10 12.73
C SER A 79 15.11 4.54 12.18
N PHE A 80 14.71 4.94 10.98
CA PHE A 80 13.56 4.36 10.30
C PHE A 80 13.80 2.92 9.89
N SER A 81 15.05 2.56 9.55
CA SER A 81 15.39 1.20 9.11
C SER A 81 15.16 0.15 10.19
N ASP A 82 15.19 0.56 11.46
CA ASP A 82 15.14 -0.33 12.63
C ASP A 82 13.87 -0.10 13.47
N LEU A 83 12.87 0.58 12.91
CA LEU A 83 11.73 1.06 13.65
C LEU A 83 10.72 -0.08 13.92
N SER A 84 10.91 -0.80 15.03
CA SER A 84 9.89 -1.70 15.58
C SER A 84 8.87 -0.92 16.40
N LEU A 85 7.72 -0.60 15.80
CA LEU A 85 6.69 0.21 16.43
C LEU A 85 6.00 -0.46 17.62
N SER A 86 5.96 -1.79 17.64
CA SER A 86 5.33 -2.58 18.72
C SER A 86 6.03 -2.43 20.07
N GLU A 87 7.27 -1.95 20.09
CA GLU A 87 8.07 -1.71 21.29
C GLU A 87 8.00 -0.26 21.78
N MET A 88 7.40 0.65 21.00
CA MET A 88 7.36 2.08 21.30
C MET A 88 6.31 2.41 22.36
N GLN A 89 6.61 3.40 23.20
CA GLN A 89 5.67 3.87 24.20
C GLN A 89 4.56 4.71 23.53
N SER A 90 3.32 4.23 23.60
CA SER A 90 2.15 5.05 23.27
C SER A 90 1.89 6.08 24.36
N LEU A 91 1.63 7.31 23.94
CA LEU A 91 1.25 8.43 24.78
C LEU A 91 -0.27 8.63 24.76
N PRO A 92 -0.88 9.03 25.88
CA PRO A 92 -2.32 9.22 25.98
C PRO A 92 -2.78 10.50 25.26
N GLY A 93 -3.94 10.42 24.61
CA GLY A 93 -4.63 11.52 23.97
C GLY A 93 -6.11 11.23 23.80
N SER A 94 -6.84 12.21 23.31
CA SER A 94 -8.24 12.07 22.90
C SER A 94 -8.33 12.18 21.39
N ILE A 95 -9.12 11.30 20.78
CA ILE A 95 -9.38 11.30 19.34
C ILE A 95 -10.75 11.92 19.09
N ASP A 96 -10.80 12.88 18.18
CA ASP A 96 -12.02 13.47 17.65
C ASP A 96 -11.95 13.54 16.13
N MET A 97 -13.07 13.86 15.49
CA MET A 97 -13.16 13.96 14.04
C MET A 97 -14.17 15.02 13.62
N GLU A 98 -13.76 15.86 12.68
CA GLU A 98 -14.65 16.83 12.03
C GLU A 98 -14.81 16.50 10.54
N ASP A 99 -16.03 16.54 10.05
CA ASP A 99 -16.27 16.48 8.61
C ASP A 99 -16.20 17.88 7.99
N HIS A 100 -15.51 17.98 6.86
CA HIS A 100 -15.46 19.14 6.00
C HIS A 100 -16.13 18.84 4.65
N GLU A 101 -16.09 19.79 3.71
CA GLU A 101 -16.82 19.66 2.43
C GLU A 101 -16.37 18.44 1.58
N GLU A 102 -15.10 18.04 1.68
CA GLU A 102 -14.49 17.03 0.80
C GLU A 102 -13.88 15.83 1.55
N GLY A 103 -14.11 15.70 2.86
CA GLY A 103 -13.58 14.58 3.64
C GLY A 103 -13.57 14.84 5.15
N SER A 104 -12.95 13.95 5.91
CA SER A 104 -12.83 14.09 7.37
C SER A 104 -11.45 14.61 7.80
N VAL A 105 -11.42 15.33 8.91
CA VAL A 105 -10.20 15.73 9.63
C VAL A 105 -10.17 14.96 10.94
N LEU A 106 -9.17 14.12 11.11
CA LEU A 106 -8.85 13.48 12.39
C LEU A 106 -8.12 14.48 13.28
N ILE A 107 -8.53 14.55 14.54
CA ILE A 107 -7.96 15.45 15.55
C ILE A 107 -7.50 14.61 16.74
N PHE A 108 -6.20 14.64 17.05
CA PHE A 108 -5.63 14.00 18.23
C PHE A 108 -5.20 15.07 19.24
N THR A 109 -5.96 15.22 20.31
CA THR A 109 -5.68 16.17 21.40
C THR A 109 -4.81 15.53 22.46
N LEU A 110 -3.69 16.16 22.81
CA LEU A 110 -2.76 15.67 23.80
C LEU A 110 -3.31 15.82 25.23
N HIS A 111 -3.15 14.79 26.07
CA HIS A 111 -3.50 14.90 27.50
C HIS A 111 -2.43 15.60 28.33
N ALA A 112 -1.20 15.65 27.82
CA ALA A 112 -0.07 16.33 28.45
C ALA A 112 0.87 16.92 27.38
N PRO A 113 1.60 18.00 27.69
CA PRO A 113 2.61 18.54 26.79
C PRO A 113 3.68 17.50 26.44
N LEU A 114 4.14 17.53 25.20
CA LEU A 114 5.24 16.68 24.73
C LEU A 114 6.60 17.19 25.25
N GLU A 115 7.53 16.27 25.44
CA GLU A 115 8.87 16.57 25.93
C GLU A 115 9.77 17.09 24.80
N ALA A 116 10.40 18.23 25.05
CA ALA A 116 11.33 18.86 24.13
C ALA A 116 12.53 17.95 23.77
N GLY A 117 12.93 17.98 22.50
CA GLY A 117 14.07 17.23 21.96
C GLY A 117 13.74 15.82 21.47
N ASN A 118 12.52 15.33 21.69
CA ASN A 118 12.10 14.01 21.24
C ASN A 118 11.40 14.03 19.87
N TYR A 119 11.51 12.91 19.18
CA TYR A 119 10.76 12.56 17.98
C TYR A 119 9.49 11.79 18.33
N TYR A 120 8.44 12.05 17.56
CA TYR A 120 7.09 11.52 17.77
C TYR A 120 6.49 11.08 16.45
N ALA A 121 5.78 9.96 16.46
CA ALA A 121 5.03 9.45 15.33
C ALA A 121 3.55 9.34 15.69
N LEU A 122 2.67 9.93 14.88
CA LEU A 122 1.26 9.52 14.90
C LEU A 122 1.14 8.30 14.00
N GLN A 123 0.58 7.23 14.53
CA GLN A 123 0.46 5.91 13.93
C GLN A 123 -1.01 5.56 13.72
N LEU A 124 -1.36 5.06 12.52
CA LEU A 124 -2.72 4.65 12.15
C LEU A 124 -2.75 3.18 11.77
N LYS A 125 -3.74 2.43 12.27
CA LYS A 125 -3.98 1.05 11.88
C LYS A 125 -4.94 0.96 10.71
N ARG A 126 -4.82 -0.13 9.96
CA ARG A 126 -5.72 -0.50 8.86
C ARG A 126 -7.20 -0.52 9.23
N ASN A 127 -7.52 -0.85 10.47
CA ASN A 127 -8.90 -1.00 10.95
C ASN A 127 -9.69 0.31 10.94
N ILE A 128 -9.06 1.45 10.67
CA ILE A 128 -9.75 2.70 10.34
C ILE A 128 -10.37 2.55 8.96
N LEU A 129 -11.69 2.74 8.88
CA LEU A 129 -12.45 2.61 7.64
C LEU A 129 -12.97 3.98 7.21
N ASN A 130 -13.24 4.15 5.92
CA ASN A 130 -14.11 5.20 5.41
C ASN A 130 -15.60 4.81 5.58
N ARG A 131 -16.52 5.71 5.24
CA ARG A 131 -17.98 5.48 5.34
C ARG A 131 -18.53 4.42 4.39
N ASP A 132 -17.78 4.08 3.35
CA ASP A 132 -18.07 2.98 2.45
C ASP A 132 -17.45 1.66 2.93
N TYR A 133 -16.95 1.63 4.18
CA TYR A 133 -16.31 0.48 4.82
C TYR A 133 -15.02 0.02 4.13
N VAL A 134 -14.42 0.89 3.35
CA VAL A 134 -13.09 0.68 2.74
C VAL A 134 -12.03 1.05 3.78
N PRO A 135 -11.09 0.16 4.11
CA PRO A 135 -10.00 0.49 5.05
C PRO A 135 -9.13 1.61 4.49
N LEU A 136 -8.43 2.37 5.36
CA LEU A 136 -7.48 3.43 4.92
C LEU A 136 -6.46 2.91 3.89
N PHE A 137 -6.09 1.63 3.99
CA PHE A 137 -5.22 0.95 3.05
C PHE A 137 -5.61 -0.53 2.94
N THR A 138 -5.35 -1.13 1.78
CA THR A 138 -5.40 -2.58 1.61
C THR A 138 -4.10 -3.09 2.25
N GLY A 139 -4.08 -4.21 2.96
CA GLY A 139 -2.87 -4.69 3.64
C GLY A 139 -3.15 -5.39 4.97
N THR A 140 -2.12 -5.72 5.74
CA THR A 140 -2.23 -6.46 6.99
C THR A 140 -2.14 -5.53 8.21
N LYS A 141 -2.10 -6.10 9.42
CA LYS A 141 -2.13 -5.44 10.75
C LYS A 141 -1.01 -4.44 11.02
N ASP A 142 -0.16 -4.16 10.04
CA ASP A 142 1.01 -3.35 10.21
C ASP A 142 0.66 -1.87 10.00
N PHE A 143 1.26 -1.08 10.86
CA PHE A 143 0.79 0.24 11.16
C PHE A 143 1.34 1.23 10.15
N LEU A 144 0.53 2.18 9.70
CA LEU A 144 0.98 3.32 8.92
C LEU A 144 1.54 4.38 9.86
N ILE A 145 2.67 4.99 9.51
CA ILE A 145 3.12 6.25 10.12
C ILE A 145 2.77 7.38 9.16
N PRO A 146 1.53 7.93 9.21
CA PRO A 146 1.18 9.07 8.38
C PRO A 146 2.01 10.31 8.69
N LEU A 147 2.51 10.43 9.92
CA LEU A 147 3.10 11.67 10.39
C LEU A 147 4.20 11.41 11.41
N LEU A 148 5.37 11.96 11.13
CA LEU A 148 6.48 12.07 12.03
C LEU A 148 6.88 13.54 12.24
N PHE A 149 7.15 13.91 13.48
CA PHE A 149 7.60 15.26 13.83
C PHE A 149 8.53 15.24 15.05
N LYS A 150 9.15 16.38 15.37
CA LYS A 150 10.02 16.55 16.53
C LYS A 150 9.61 17.78 17.31
N VAL A 151 9.59 17.69 18.63
CA VAL A 151 9.47 18.87 19.49
C VAL A 151 10.86 19.45 19.71
N LYS A 152 11.02 20.74 19.44
CA LYS A 152 12.30 21.42 19.45
C LYS A 152 12.97 21.35 20.83
N ALA A 153 14.27 21.04 20.84
CA ALA A 153 15.07 21.13 22.06
C ALA A 153 15.47 22.60 22.33
N ASP A 154 15.74 22.95 23.59
CA ASP A 154 16.23 24.28 23.92
C ASP A 154 17.53 24.61 23.15
N GLY A 155 17.53 25.73 22.42
CA GLY A 155 18.62 26.16 21.56
C GLY A 155 18.74 25.46 20.19
N ASP A 156 17.85 24.51 19.86
CA ASP A 156 17.76 23.92 18.52
C ASP A 156 17.10 24.91 17.55
N ASN A 157 17.82 25.35 16.51
CA ASN A 157 17.27 26.30 15.52
C ASN A 157 16.71 25.60 14.27
N SER A 158 16.72 24.27 14.25
CA SER A 158 16.24 23.47 13.13
C SER A 158 14.72 23.59 13.02
N THR A 159 14.21 23.62 11.78
CA THR A 159 12.76 23.78 11.49
C THR A 159 12.14 22.54 10.86
N SER A 160 12.97 21.63 10.36
CA SER A 160 12.57 20.39 9.73
C SER A 160 13.71 19.38 9.86
N PHE A 161 13.38 18.11 9.80
CA PHE A 161 14.28 17.01 9.57
C PHE A 161 13.71 16.19 8.41
N SER A 162 14.55 15.45 7.71
CA SER A 162 14.10 14.53 6.66
C SER A 162 13.96 13.12 7.22
N ARG A 163 13.02 12.34 6.65
CA ARG A 163 13.04 10.88 6.84
C ARG A 163 14.32 10.26 6.29
N ASP A 164 14.83 10.84 5.21
CA ASP A 164 16.14 10.56 4.64
C ASP A 164 17.28 11.22 5.44
N GLU A 165 18.50 10.69 5.41
CA GLU A 165 19.64 11.36 6.04
C GLU A 165 19.89 12.76 5.43
N GLU A 166 20.19 13.76 6.28
CA GLU A 166 20.34 15.20 6.00
C GLU A 166 21.36 15.58 4.89
N ASN A 167 22.03 14.59 4.27
CA ASN A 167 22.95 14.75 3.14
C ASN A 167 22.50 14.02 1.86
N ALA A 168 21.25 13.55 1.78
CA ALA A 168 20.73 12.86 0.60
C ALA A 168 20.69 13.80 -0.62
N VAL A 169 21.37 13.39 -1.69
CA VAL A 169 21.21 13.97 -3.03
C VAL A 169 19.72 13.89 -3.39
N PRO A 170 19.08 14.96 -3.92
CA PRO A 170 17.69 14.90 -4.35
C PRO A 170 17.46 13.69 -5.25
N LYS A 171 16.65 12.73 -4.77
CA LYS A 171 16.37 11.50 -5.50
C LYS A 171 15.35 11.80 -6.60
N ASN A 172 15.66 11.42 -7.83
CA ASN A 172 14.73 11.55 -8.95
C ASN A 172 13.63 10.48 -8.82
N ARG A 173 12.60 10.73 -8.02
CA ARG A 173 11.54 9.74 -7.74
C ARG A 173 10.62 9.52 -8.96
N PRO A 174 10.10 8.30 -9.15
CA PRO A 174 9.17 8.04 -10.24
C PRO A 174 7.84 8.78 -10.04
N GLN A 175 7.21 9.22 -11.13
CA GLN A 175 5.82 9.72 -11.08
C GLN A 175 4.82 8.57 -11.01
N VAL A 176 5.20 7.41 -11.54
CA VAL A 176 4.45 6.16 -11.51
C VAL A 176 5.44 5.02 -11.28
N LEU A 177 5.09 4.13 -10.37
CA LEU A 177 5.77 2.86 -10.14
C LEU A 177 4.71 1.82 -9.77
N MET A 178 4.77 0.65 -10.40
CA MET A 178 3.79 -0.42 -10.22
C MET A 178 4.46 -1.79 -10.32
N ILE A 179 3.78 -2.81 -9.82
CA ILE A 179 4.10 -4.22 -10.04
C ILE A 179 3.71 -4.54 -11.49
N HIS A 180 4.67 -5.07 -12.24
CA HIS A 180 4.53 -5.32 -13.68
C HIS A 180 4.44 -6.80 -14.00
N GLU A 181 5.28 -7.61 -13.37
CA GLU A 181 5.26 -9.05 -13.55
C GLU A 181 5.57 -9.77 -12.23
N LEU A 182 4.91 -10.91 -12.01
CA LEU A 182 5.16 -11.79 -10.88
C LEU A 182 5.20 -13.24 -11.36
N LEU A 183 6.32 -13.91 -11.15
CA LEU A 183 6.41 -15.37 -11.19
C LEU A 183 6.51 -15.86 -9.75
N TYR A 184 5.46 -16.53 -9.26
CA TYR A 184 5.35 -16.99 -7.87
C TYR A 184 5.32 -18.52 -7.75
N ASP A 185 4.66 -19.22 -8.67
CA ASP A 185 4.49 -20.67 -8.63
C ASP A 185 5.36 -21.34 -9.68
N LEU A 186 6.16 -22.33 -9.26
CA LEU A 186 6.99 -23.15 -10.13
C LEU A 186 6.60 -24.63 -10.01
N PRO A 187 6.72 -25.42 -11.10
CA PRO A 187 6.58 -26.86 -11.00
C PRO A 187 7.65 -27.44 -10.07
N GLY A 188 7.26 -27.80 -8.84
CA GLY A 188 8.18 -28.37 -7.85
C GLY A 188 8.45 -27.41 -6.70
N SER A 189 9.67 -26.90 -6.61
CA SER A 189 10.10 -25.97 -5.55
C SER A 189 10.27 -24.58 -6.15
N ASP A 190 9.67 -23.60 -5.50
CA ASP A 190 9.69 -22.15 -5.77
C ASP A 190 10.85 -21.42 -5.05
N THR A 191 11.39 -22.02 -3.99
CA THR A 191 12.39 -21.42 -3.09
C THR A 191 13.87 -21.51 -3.51
N ASN A 192 14.20 -21.64 -4.80
CA ASN A 192 15.60 -21.86 -5.22
C ASN A 192 16.14 -20.87 -6.27
N GLY A 193 15.58 -19.66 -6.31
CA GLY A 193 16.11 -18.56 -7.09
C GLY A 193 15.59 -18.47 -8.52
N GLU A 194 14.43 -19.04 -8.81
CA GLU A 194 13.78 -18.98 -10.11
C GLU A 194 12.58 -18.00 -10.13
N VAL A 195 11.97 -17.70 -8.98
CA VAL A 195 10.84 -16.75 -8.85
C VAL A 195 11.33 -15.29 -8.86
N PHE A 196 10.47 -14.38 -9.31
CA PHE A 196 10.80 -12.95 -9.37
C PHE A 196 9.57 -12.03 -9.28
N ILE A 197 9.85 -10.77 -8.92
CA ILE A 197 8.94 -9.64 -8.99
C ILE A 197 9.58 -8.60 -9.90
N GLU A 198 8.87 -8.16 -10.93
CA GLU A 198 9.28 -7.07 -11.80
C GLU A 198 8.46 -5.81 -11.51
N LEU A 199 9.14 -4.68 -11.41
CA LEU A 199 8.54 -3.36 -11.29
C LEU A 199 8.68 -2.60 -12.60
N TYR A 200 7.66 -1.79 -12.93
CA TYR A 200 7.70 -0.86 -14.04
C TYR A 200 7.36 0.57 -13.60
N GLY A 201 8.04 1.56 -14.16
CA GLY A 201 7.78 2.95 -13.85
C GLY A 201 8.58 3.95 -14.66
N THR A 202 8.78 5.14 -14.09
CA THR A 202 9.52 6.22 -14.76
C THR A 202 10.98 5.85 -14.99
N ALA A 203 11.41 5.70 -16.25
CA ALA A 203 12.78 5.36 -16.64
C ALA A 203 13.85 6.17 -15.88
N GLY A 204 14.88 5.48 -15.38
CA GLY A 204 15.98 6.09 -14.65
C GLY A 204 15.59 6.73 -13.30
N ALA A 205 14.40 6.47 -12.77
CA ALA A 205 14.01 6.98 -11.46
C ALA A 205 14.65 6.18 -10.32
N ASP A 206 14.93 6.87 -9.23
CA ASP A 206 15.48 6.34 -7.99
C ASP A 206 14.34 5.80 -7.11
N ILE A 207 14.43 4.51 -6.80
CA ILE A 207 13.48 3.77 -5.96
C ILE A 207 14.16 3.24 -4.69
N SER A 208 15.29 3.83 -4.30
CA SER A 208 15.98 3.44 -3.08
C SER A 208 15.11 3.68 -1.83
N GLY A 209 15.07 2.68 -0.95
CA GLY A 209 14.26 2.70 0.27
C GLY A 209 12.77 2.41 0.06
N TYR A 210 12.32 2.26 -1.19
CA TYR A 210 10.98 1.73 -1.46
C TYR A 210 10.93 0.29 -0.98
N HIS A 211 9.75 -0.23 -0.72
CA HIS A 211 9.64 -1.59 -0.19
C HIS A 211 8.39 -2.30 -0.67
N LEU A 212 8.48 -3.63 -0.66
CA LEU A 212 7.36 -4.52 -0.92
C LEU A 212 7.01 -5.29 0.35
N LEU A 213 5.72 -5.48 0.57
CA LEU A 213 5.19 -6.44 1.54
C LEU A 213 4.62 -7.63 0.77
N LEU A 214 5.05 -8.84 1.12
CA LEU A 214 4.42 -10.08 0.70
C LEU A 214 3.50 -10.50 1.85
N LEU A 215 2.24 -10.78 1.53
CA LEU A 215 1.20 -10.94 2.54
C LEU A 215 0.42 -12.22 2.28
N ASN A 216 0.20 -12.97 3.34
CA ASN A 216 -0.61 -14.18 3.30
C ASN A 216 -2.09 -13.82 3.16
N GLY A 217 -2.74 -14.29 2.09
CA GLY A 217 -4.14 -13.96 1.82
C GLY A 217 -5.13 -14.72 2.68
N GLU A 218 -4.75 -15.81 3.37
CA GLU A 218 -5.63 -16.50 4.32
C GLU A 218 -5.84 -15.77 5.63
N ASN A 219 -4.83 -15.07 6.15
CA ASN A 219 -4.91 -14.49 7.48
C ASN A 219 -4.50 -13.02 7.54
N GLY A 220 -3.97 -12.49 6.43
CA GLY A 220 -3.42 -11.16 6.39
C GLY A 220 -2.25 -11.01 7.35
N GLU A 221 -1.27 -11.90 7.33
CA GLU A 221 0.02 -11.71 7.96
C GLU A 221 1.07 -11.34 6.91
N THR A 222 1.96 -10.41 7.26
CA THR A 222 3.13 -10.09 6.42
C THR A 222 4.12 -11.25 6.52
N THR A 223 4.30 -12.00 5.42
CA THR A 223 5.25 -13.11 5.37
C THR A 223 6.66 -12.59 5.17
N GLN A 224 6.81 -11.51 4.41
CA GLN A 224 8.10 -10.89 4.14
C GLN A 224 7.99 -9.40 3.79
N THR A 225 9.03 -8.66 4.18
CA THR A 225 9.27 -7.29 3.72
C THR A 225 10.56 -7.26 2.90
N ILE A 226 10.49 -6.74 1.67
CA ILE A 226 11.63 -6.54 0.80
C ILE A 226 11.91 -5.04 0.69
N VAL A 227 12.97 -4.56 1.32
CA VAL A 227 13.42 -3.16 1.19
C VAL A 227 14.40 -3.05 0.02
N LEU A 228 14.15 -2.12 -0.90
CA LEU A 228 15.01 -1.88 -2.05
C LEU A 228 16.31 -1.18 -1.64
N PRO A 229 17.47 -1.62 -2.18
CA PRO A 229 18.76 -1.14 -1.73
C PRO A 229 18.97 0.35 -2.04
N SER A 230 19.94 0.97 -1.37
CA SER A 230 20.24 2.41 -1.47
C SER A 230 20.61 2.90 -2.87
N HIS A 231 20.91 1.99 -3.80
CA HIS A 231 21.27 2.28 -5.19
C HIS A 231 20.23 1.78 -6.19
N ALA A 232 19.05 1.35 -5.73
CA ALA A 232 17.99 0.85 -6.58
C ALA A 232 17.48 1.96 -7.51
N LYS A 233 17.51 1.67 -8.82
CA LYS A 233 17.15 2.61 -9.88
C LYS A 233 16.54 1.84 -11.04
N LEU A 234 15.40 2.31 -11.53
CA LEU A 234 14.80 1.75 -12.73
C LEU A 234 15.75 1.90 -13.93
N SER A 235 15.72 0.93 -14.85
CA SER A 235 16.49 0.94 -16.09
C SER A 235 16.08 2.10 -17.01
N ASP A 236 16.76 2.24 -18.15
CA ASP A 236 16.38 3.22 -19.19
C ASP A 236 15.04 2.86 -19.86
N GLU A 237 14.60 1.61 -19.73
CA GLU A 237 13.30 1.08 -20.11
C GLU A 237 12.26 1.16 -18.99
N GLY A 238 12.65 1.62 -17.78
CA GLY A 238 11.73 1.74 -16.65
C GLY A 238 11.51 0.46 -15.85
N LEU A 239 12.32 -0.58 -16.07
CA LEU A 239 12.19 -1.88 -15.40
C LEU A 239 13.12 -2.01 -14.20
N TYR A 240 12.71 -2.81 -13.21
CA TYR A 240 13.57 -3.25 -12.12
C TYR A 240 13.15 -4.65 -11.64
N VAL A 241 14.06 -5.61 -11.71
CA VAL A 241 13.79 -7.01 -11.41
C VAL A 241 14.36 -7.42 -10.06
N ILE A 242 13.49 -7.91 -9.19
CA ILE A 242 13.82 -8.49 -7.88
C ILE A 242 13.71 -10.01 -8.01
N ALA A 243 14.80 -10.73 -7.83
CA ALA A 243 14.85 -12.17 -8.05
C ALA A 243 15.21 -12.93 -6.77
N ASP A 244 14.59 -14.08 -6.57
CA ASP A 244 14.91 -14.94 -5.43
C ASP A 244 16.36 -15.44 -5.55
N ALA A 245 16.97 -15.66 -4.39
CA ALA A 245 18.33 -16.14 -4.31
C ALA A 245 18.39 -17.66 -4.22
N LYS A 246 19.41 -18.27 -4.81
CA LYS A 246 19.65 -19.70 -4.70
C LYS A 246 19.89 -20.09 -3.24
N ASN A 247 19.34 -21.23 -2.82
CA ASN A 247 19.54 -21.76 -1.46
C ASN A 247 21.02 -21.90 -1.06
N ALA A 248 21.88 -22.17 -2.03
CA ALA A 248 23.32 -22.35 -1.81
C ALA A 248 24.13 -21.04 -1.94
N ASP A 249 23.55 -19.96 -2.45
CA ASP A 249 24.22 -18.68 -2.70
C ASP A 249 23.23 -17.51 -2.70
N ALA A 250 23.22 -16.74 -1.61
CA ALA A 250 22.35 -15.58 -1.41
C ALA A 250 22.58 -14.42 -2.41
N HIS A 251 23.62 -14.50 -3.25
CA HIS A 251 23.97 -13.47 -4.24
C HIS A 251 23.82 -13.97 -5.68
N ALA A 252 23.23 -15.15 -5.89
CA ALA A 252 23.02 -15.71 -7.21
C ALA A 252 21.55 -16.09 -7.41
N SER A 253 21.05 -15.91 -8.63
CA SER A 253 19.72 -16.28 -9.06
C SER A 253 19.77 -17.04 -10.40
N PHE A 254 18.71 -17.75 -10.75
CA PHE A 254 18.49 -18.30 -12.10
C PHE A 254 17.77 -17.30 -13.01
N VAL A 255 17.24 -16.22 -12.43
CA VAL A 255 16.69 -15.08 -13.16
C VAL A 255 17.85 -14.23 -13.69
N GLU A 256 18.10 -14.29 -14.99
CA GLU A 256 19.15 -13.50 -15.63
C GLU A 256 18.78 -12.01 -15.65
N GLY A 257 19.77 -11.16 -15.38
CA GLY A 257 19.59 -9.70 -15.45
C GLY A 257 18.87 -9.09 -14.24
N ALA A 258 18.68 -9.84 -13.16
CA ALA A 258 18.11 -9.31 -11.92
C ALA A 258 18.91 -8.12 -11.39
N ASP A 259 18.21 -7.03 -11.06
CA ASP A 259 18.80 -5.83 -10.46
C ASP A 259 19.04 -6.01 -8.96
N TYR A 260 18.17 -6.78 -8.30
CA TYR A 260 18.30 -7.12 -6.88
C TYR A 260 18.05 -8.60 -6.63
N ILE A 261 19.05 -9.26 -6.04
CA ILE A 261 18.96 -10.63 -5.58
C ILE A 261 18.83 -10.63 -4.07
N THR A 262 17.73 -11.19 -3.57
CA THR A 262 17.46 -11.38 -2.15
C THR A 262 16.65 -12.65 -1.98
N GLN A 263 16.75 -13.30 -0.82
CA GLN A 263 15.94 -14.47 -0.55
C GLN A 263 14.50 -14.03 -0.28
N PHE A 264 13.53 -14.57 -1.02
CA PHE A 264 12.10 -14.41 -0.75
C PHE A 264 11.27 -15.54 -1.34
N ASP A 265 10.09 -15.77 -0.77
CA ASP A 265 9.23 -16.91 -1.12
C ASP A 265 7.77 -16.46 -1.26
N PRO A 266 7.36 -15.96 -2.44
CA PRO A 266 5.95 -15.67 -2.71
C PRO A 266 5.15 -16.97 -2.56
N GLN A 267 4.08 -16.93 -1.77
CA GLN A 267 3.25 -18.10 -1.54
C GLN A 267 2.32 -18.34 -2.76
N ASN A 268 1.86 -19.58 -2.94
CA ASN A 268 1.11 -20.02 -4.13
C ASN A 268 -0.39 -19.71 -4.11
N GLY A 269 -0.81 -18.77 -3.27
CA GLY A 269 -2.14 -18.19 -3.30
C GLY A 269 -3.16 -18.89 -2.40
N PRO A 270 -4.23 -18.16 -2.01
CA PRO A 270 -4.41 -16.72 -2.21
C PRO A 270 -3.44 -15.86 -1.40
N ASP A 271 -2.81 -14.89 -2.05
CA ASP A 271 -1.78 -14.04 -1.45
C ASP A 271 -1.75 -12.66 -2.12
N CYS A 272 -0.96 -11.75 -1.55
CA CYS A 272 -0.76 -10.43 -2.10
C CYS A 272 0.69 -9.95 -2.09
N ILE A 273 0.97 -8.98 -2.95
CA ILE A 273 2.14 -8.12 -2.91
C ILE A 273 1.68 -6.67 -2.88
N GLN A 274 2.29 -5.87 -2.02
CA GLN A 274 2.00 -4.44 -1.93
C GLN A 274 3.28 -3.64 -2.05
N LEU A 275 3.24 -2.59 -2.86
CA LEU A 275 4.37 -1.73 -3.17
C LEU A 275 4.20 -0.38 -2.47
N PHE A 276 5.24 0.06 -1.76
CA PHE A 276 5.27 1.31 -1.04
C PHE A 276 6.47 2.17 -1.43
N ASP A 277 6.30 3.49 -1.41
CA ASP A 277 7.42 4.41 -1.46
C ASP A 277 8.24 4.38 -0.15
N ASP A 278 9.36 5.10 -0.15
CA ASP A 278 10.26 5.25 1.01
C ASP A 278 9.66 6.06 2.17
N ARG A 279 8.45 6.59 2.00
CA ARG A 279 7.66 7.28 3.03
C ARG A 279 6.45 6.44 3.46
N SER A 280 6.41 5.16 3.07
CA SER A 280 5.34 4.23 3.39
C SER A 280 3.98 4.63 2.79
N LEU A 281 3.97 5.38 1.69
CA LEU A 281 2.78 5.57 0.87
C LEU A 281 2.63 4.38 -0.08
N GLN A 282 1.50 3.69 -0.02
CA GLN A 282 1.19 2.60 -0.93
C GLN A 282 1.00 3.12 -2.36
N LEU A 283 1.68 2.50 -3.32
CA LEU A 283 1.70 2.87 -4.73
C LEU A 283 0.89 1.91 -5.60
N ASP A 284 0.95 0.62 -5.31
CA ASP A 284 0.28 -0.44 -6.06
C ASP A 284 0.05 -1.66 -5.16
N ALA A 285 -0.92 -2.50 -5.50
CA ALA A 285 -1.11 -3.80 -4.87
C ALA A 285 -1.61 -4.85 -5.85
N LEU A 286 -1.11 -6.06 -5.70
CA LEU A 286 -1.48 -7.23 -6.47
C LEU A 286 -1.97 -8.32 -5.52
N ALA A 287 -3.24 -8.70 -5.61
CA ALA A 287 -3.76 -9.94 -5.03
C ALA A 287 -3.90 -11.01 -6.13
N TYR A 288 -3.55 -12.25 -5.83
CA TYR A 288 -3.64 -13.38 -6.76
C TYR A 288 -4.07 -14.67 -6.05
N GLY A 289 -4.60 -15.63 -6.81
CA GLY A 289 -5.18 -16.86 -6.27
C GLY A 289 -6.65 -16.75 -5.90
N ASP A 290 -7.19 -17.76 -5.22
CA ASP A 290 -8.63 -17.89 -4.95
C ASP A 290 -9.07 -17.25 -3.61
N PHE A 291 -9.63 -16.04 -3.69
CA PHE A 291 -10.22 -15.30 -2.56
C PHE A 291 -11.73 -15.59 -2.34
N SER A 292 -12.27 -16.72 -2.81
CA SER A 292 -13.70 -17.03 -2.70
C SER A 292 -14.15 -17.55 -1.32
N ALA A 293 -13.23 -17.83 -0.38
CA ALA A 293 -13.57 -18.34 0.94
C ALA A 293 -13.94 -17.21 1.92
N LEU A 294 -15.21 -17.15 2.30
CA LEU A 294 -15.85 -15.98 2.91
C LEU A 294 -15.42 -15.62 4.35
N ASP A 295 -14.78 -16.52 5.12
CA ASP A 295 -14.71 -16.36 6.59
C ASP A 295 -13.29 -16.31 7.21
N ALA A 296 -12.23 -16.21 6.41
CA ALA A 296 -10.86 -16.04 6.94
C ALA A 296 -9.96 -15.17 6.06
N GLN A 297 -10.11 -15.26 4.74
CA GLN A 297 -9.22 -14.61 3.79
C GLN A 297 -9.26 -13.08 3.91
N VAL A 298 -8.10 -12.45 3.81
CA VAL A 298 -7.90 -11.01 3.86
C VAL A 298 -7.47 -10.53 2.49
N PHE A 299 -8.41 -9.94 1.74
CA PHE A 299 -8.08 -9.33 0.46
C PHE A 299 -7.21 -8.08 0.66
N CYS A 300 -6.06 -8.05 -0.02
CA CYS A 300 -5.03 -7.00 0.08
C CYS A 300 -4.60 -6.44 -1.29
N GLY A 301 -5.31 -6.77 -2.37
CA GLY A 301 -5.05 -6.27 -3.72
C GLY A 301 -5.91 -5.06 -4.10
N GLU A 302 -5.97 -4.79 -5.40
CA GLU A 302 -6.80 -3.76 -6.02
C GLU A 302 -7.97 -4.41 -6.78
N GLY A 303 -9.19 -3.94 -6.54
CA GLY A 303 -10.38 -4.45 -7.22
C GLY A 303 -10.64 -5.94 -6.91
N GLU A 304 -10.56 -6.79 -7.93
CA GLU A 304 -10.69 -8.25 -7.83
C GLU A 304 -9.32 -8.91 -8.00
N ALA A 305 -9.11 -10.08 -7.40
CA ALA A 305 -7.84 -10.82 -7.51
C ALA A 305 -7.49 -11.13 -8.97
N ALA A 306 -6.20 -11.05 -9.30
CA ALA A 306 -5.67 -11.53 -10.56
C ALA A 306 -5.97 -13.03 -10.74
N VAL A 307 -5.93 -13.47 -12.00
CA VAL A 307 -6.12 -14.88 -12.35
C VAL A 307 -5.12 -15.77 -11.60
N ASP A 308 -5.58 -16.92 -11.10
CA ASP A 308 -4.67 -17.95 -10.59
C ASP A 308 -3.98 -18.62 -11.79
N VAL A 309 -2.67 -18.42 -11.93
CA VAL A 309 -1.91 -18.88 -13.09
C VAL A 309 -1.40 -20.29 -12.92
N SER A 310 -1.17 -20.98 -14.04
CA SER A 310 -0.55 -22.31 -14.02
C SER A 310 0.90 -22.23 -13.54
N ALA A 311 1.36 -23.21 -12.75
CA ALA A 311 2.76 -23.32 -12.32
C ALA A 311 3.75 -23.12 -13.48
N GLY A 312 4.71 -22.21 -13.31
CA GLY A 312 5.71 -21.81 -14.30
C GLY A 312 5.27 -20.67 -15.23
N MET A 313 4.04 -20.19 -15.10
CA MET A 313 3.55 -18.99 -15.76
C MET A 313 3.62 -17.80 -14.81
N SER A 314 3.73 -16.59 -15.36
CA SER A 314 3.70 -15.35 -14.60
C SER A 314 2.34 -14.67 -14.71
N LEU A 315 2.06 -13.84 -13.71
CA LEU A 315 1.10 -12.75 -13.82
C LEU A 315 1.81 -11.56 -14.47
N SER A 316 1.35 -11.13 -15.64
CA SER A 316 1.96 -10.03 -16.39
C SER A 316 0.93 -8.94 -16.68
N ARG A 317 1.34 -7.68 -16.46
CA ARG A 317 0.52 -6.48 -16.72
C ARG A 317 0.69 -6.06 -18.19
N GLY A 318 -0.37 -6.17 -18.98
CA GLY A 318 -0.25 -6.10 -20.46
C GLY A 318 -0.08 -4.70 -21.09
N ASP A 319 -0.71 -3.67 -20.53
CA ASP A 319 -0.79 -2.33 -21.17
C ASP A 319 -0.04 -1.23 -20.39
N GLU A 320 0.74 -1.57 -19.36
CA GLU A 320 1.42 -0.61 -18.46
C GLU A 320 0.47 0.44 -17.81
N VAL A 321 -0.84 0.20 -17.89
CA VAL A 321 -1.88 1.01 -17.25
C VAL A 321 -2.33 0.27 -16.00
N ASN A 322 -2.36 1.00 -14.88
CA ASN A 322 -3.05 0.54 -13.69
C ASN A 322 -4.49 1.07 -13.71
N ILE A 323 -5.46 0.20 -13.99
CA ILE A 323 -6.89 0.55 -13.87
C ILE A 323 -7.47 0.20 -12.49
N HIS A 324 -6.57 -0.15 -11.58
CA HIS A 324 -6.78 -0.50 -10.18
C HIS A 324 -7.68 -1.73 -9.99
N ASN A 325 -7.54 -2.73 -10.88
CA ASN A 325 -8.25 -3.99 -10.74
C ASN A 325 -7.36 -5.12 -11.21
N ASN A 326 -6.84 -5.93 -10.27
CA ASN A 326 -5.84 -6.94 -10.59
C ASN A 326 -6.34 -7.98 -11.60
N ALA A 327 -7.63 -8.34 -11.57
CA ALA A 327 -8.25 -9.26 -12.54
C ALA A 327 -8.26 -8.73 -13.98
N GLN A 328 -8.21 -7.41 -14.17
CA GLN A 328 -8.19 -6.78 -15.50
C GLN A 328 -6.79 -6.31 -15.89
N ASP A 329 -5.97 -5.95 -14.89
CA ASP A 329 -4.60 -5.49 -15.07
C ASP A 329 -3.66 -6.63 -15.46
N PHE A 330 -3.84 -7.82 -14.86
CA PHE A 330 -2.92 -8.93 -15.02
C PHE A 330 -3.52 -10.10 -15.80
N VAL A 331 -2.69 -10.70 -16.64
CA VAL A 331 -2.99 -11.91 -17.40
C VAL A 331 -1.91 -12.97 -17.19
N GLU A 332 -2.28 -14.23 -17.38
CA GLU A 332 -1.31 -15.32 -17.46
C GLU A 332 -0.41 -15.13 -18.70
N ALA A 333 0.91 -15.14 -18.49
CA ALA A 333 1.90 -15.03 -19.55
C ALA A 333 3.11 -15.93 -19.30
N PHE A 334 3.92 -16.14 -20.34
CA PHE A 334 5.24 -16.72 -20.13
C PHE A 334 6.12 -15.69 -19.42
N PRO A 335 6.92 -16.11 -18.42
CA PRO A 335 7.84 -15.22 -17.71
C PRO A 335 8.76 -14.47 -18.69
N THR A 336 8.80 -13.15 -18.61
CA THR A 336 9.62 -12.34 -19.52
C THR A 336 11.05 -12.14 -19.01
N ALA A 337 11.22 -12.08 -17.69
CA ALA A 337 12.54 -12.25 -17.08
C ALA A 337 13.02 -13.69 -17.31
N SER A 338 14.22 -13.85 -17.88
CA SER A 338 14.70 -15.15 -18.32
C SER A 338 15.09 -16.02 -17.12
N VAL A 339 14.31 -17.06 -16.85
CA VAL A 339 14.59 -18.10 -15.84
C VAL A 339 15.19 -19.31 -16.55
N PHE A 340 16.42 -19.73 -16.21
CA PHE A 340 17.09 -20.90 -16.82
C PHE A 340 17.66 -21.88 -15.80
#